data_AF-A0A7C4Z4G9-F1
#
_entry.id   AF-A0A7C4Z4G9-F1
#
_cell.length_a   1.000
_cell.length_b   1.000
_cell.length_c   1.000
_cell.angle_alpha   90.00
_cell.angle_beta   90.00
_cell.angle_gamma   90.00
#
_symmetry.space_group_name_H-M   'P 1'
#
loop_
_entity.id
_entity.type
_entity.pdbx_description
1 polymer ?
#
loop_
_entity_poly.entity_id
_entity_poly.type
_entity_poly.pdbx_seq_one_letter_code
_entity_poly.pdbx_strand_id
1 'polypeptide(L)'
;MSAVSGRVMLPAGWVEGRLELEDDKVARLVPDRAPGRYVVPGFIDLHVHGGAGGDAMAGEAAARTAARFHAAHGTTRMLLATVTAPEEDLTQALDGIHAVMESPGEDEARVMGVHLEGPFISPDKLGAQPPYARDPDPEELRRLMAHASLQVVTLAPERPGALEFIRFLRAHGVRPQIGHTVATAEEALAALAAGAKGFTHLYNAMSPLHHRNPGVVGAAFARGTWAEVIADGLHVDPVAVRAAMRAVPNLYVVTDAVAAAGMPEGPYRLGRYTVHKRGNGVFLED
;
A
#
# COMPACT_ATOMS: atom_id res chain seq x y z
N MET A 1 -0.03 -30.02 -16.79
CA MET A 1 -1.18 -29.14 -17.08
C MET A 1 -2.13 -29.18 -15.89
N SER A 2 -2.28 -28.04 -15.22
CA SER A 2 -3.38 -27.80 -14.28
C SER A 2 -4.48 -27.03 -15.00
N ALA A 3 -5.71 -27.08 -14.50
CA ALA A 3 -6.83 -26.35 -15.08
C ALA A 3 -7.80 -25.87 -14.01
N VAL A 4 -8.43 -24.73 -14.25
CA VAL A 4 -9.41 -24.11 -13.35
C VAL A 4 -10.64 -23.72 -14.14
N SER A 5 -11.79 -24.30 -13.80
CA SER A 5 -13.09 -23.95 -14.39
C SER A 5 -13.86 -22.97 -13.50
N GLY A 6 -14.55 -22.00 -14.12
CA GLY A 6 -15.44 -21.10 -13.41
C GLY A 6 -15.94 -19.94 -14.25
N ARG A 7 -16.51 -18.94 -13.57
CA ARG A 7 -16.77 -17.61 -14.13
C ARG A 7 -15.48 -16.81 -14.08
N VAL A 8 -14.83 -16.67 -15.22
CA VAL A 8 -13.53 -16.01 -15.37
C VAL A 8 -13.72 -14.53 -15.65
N MET A 9 -13.08 -13.67 -14.87
CA MET A 9 -13.01 -12.24 -15.14
C MET A 9 -11.91 -11.96 -16.17
N LEU A 10 -12.28 -11.41 -17.32
CA LEU A 10 -11.37 -10.88 -18.34
C LEU A 10 -11.52 -9.36 -18.44
N PRO A 11 -10.59 -8.65 -19.11
CA PRO A 11 -10.74 -7.21 -19.36
C PRO A 11 -12.05 -6.82 -20.08
N ALA A 12 -12.59 -7.73 -20.90
CA ALA A 12 -13.86 -7.53 -21.61
C ALA A 12 -15.11 -7.91 -20.78
N GLY A 13 -14.94 -8.44 -19.56
CA GLY A 13 -16.01 -8.86 -18.68
C GLY A 13 -15.97 -10.35 -18.31
N TRP A 14 -17.07 -10.81 -17.71
CA TRP A 14 -17.22 -12.18 -17.23
C TRP A 14 -17.52 -13.17 -18.36
N VAL A 15 -16.82 -14.31 -18.36
CA VAL A 15 -17.05 -15.43 -19.27
C VAL A 15 -17.07 -16.75 -18.49
N GLU A 16 -17.84 -17.73 -18.96
CA GLU A 16 -17.80 -19.09 -18.42
C GLU A 16 -16.79 -19.92 -19.21
N GLY A 17 -15.84 -20.54 -18.51
CA GLY A 17 -14.84 -21.36 -19.18
C GLY A 17 -13.85 -22.02 -18.24
N ARG A 18 -12.90 -22.72 -18.84
CA ARG A 18 -11.78 -23.37 -18.18
C ARG A 18 -10.47 -22.75 -18.63
N LEU A 19 -9.71 -22.22 -17.68
CA LEU A 19 -8.32 -21.82 -17.88
C LEU A 19 -7.45 -23.07 -17.81
N GLU A 20 -6.67 -23.29 -18.86
CA GLU A 20 -5.66 -24.35 -18.90
C GLU A 20 -4.28 -23.73 -18.74
N LEU A 21 -3.48 -24.31 -17.84
CA LEU A 21 -2.17 -23.79 -17.46
C LEU A 21 -1.04 -24.71 -17.94
N GLU A 22 -0.02 -24.09 -18.52
CA GLU A 22 1.25 -24.70 -18.92
C GLU A 22 2.38 -23.88 -18.31
N ASP A 23 3.31 -24.54 -17.60
CA ASP A 23 4.45 -23.90 -16.91
C ASP A 23 4.05 -22.64 -16.11
N ASP A 24 2.99 -22.78 -15.29
CA ASP A 24 2.39 -21.73 -14.45
C ASP A 24 1.87 -20.49 -15.19
N LYS A 25 1.66 -20.60 -16.50
CA LYS A 25 1.07 -19.57 -17.34
C LYS A 25 -0.28 -20.00 -17.86
N VAL A 26 -1.19 -19.04 -17.99
CA VAL A 26 -2.46 -19.25 -18.69
C VAL A 26 -2.14 -19.49 -20.17
N ALA A 27 -2.31 -20.72 -20.64
CA ALA A 27 -2.05 -21.11 -22.01
C ALA A 27 -3.25 -20.83 -22.91
N ARG A 28 -4.46 -21.17 -22.42
CA ARG A 28 -5.71 -20.93 -23.15
C ARG A 28 -6.92 -20.90 -22.22
N LEU A 29 -7.96 -20.22 -22.70
CA LEU A 29 -9.31 -20.30 -22.17
C LEU A 29 -10.16 -21.11 -23.15
N VAL A 30 -10.79 -22.18 -22.67
CA VAL A 30 -11.71 -23.00 -23.47
C VAL A 30 -13.13 -22.92 -22.91
N PRO A 31 -14.17 -23.03 -23.76
CA PRO A 31 -15.55 -23.07 -23.29
C PRO A 31 -15.77 -24.24 -22.32
N ASP A 32 -16.37 -23.94 -21.17
CA ASP A 32 -16.75 -24.93 -20.16
C ASP A 32 -17.96 -24.40 -19.39
N ARG A 33 -18.94 -25.26 -19.14
CA ARG A 33 -20.21 -24.91 -18.49
C ARG A 33 -20.25 -25.42 -17.04
N ALA A 34 -19.21 -25.10 -16.27
CA ALA A 34 -19.06 -25.51 -14.87
C ALA A 34 -19.12 -24.30 -13.90
N PRO A 35 -20.31 -23.73 -13.64
CA PRO A 35 -20.48 -22.60 -12.73
C PRO A 35 -20.42 -23.07 -11.27
N GLY A 36 -19.23 -23.06 -10.67
CA GLY A 36 -19.07 -23.32 -9.22
C GLY A 36 -18.18 -22.32 -8.49
N ARG A 37 -17.39 -21.51 -9.22
CA ARG A 37 -16.38 -20.61 -8.67
C ARG A 37 -16.27 -19.34 -9.50
N TYR A 38 -15.89 -18.24 -8.86
CA TYR A 38 -15.36 -17.06 -9.54
C TYR A 38 -13.85 -17.21 -9.68
N VAL A 39 -13.32 -16.89 -10.85
CA VAL A 39 -11.90 -16.90 -11.15
C VAL A 39 -11.53 -15.47 -11.55
N VAL A 40 -10.74 -14.81 -10.72
CA VAL A 40 -10.25 -13.46 -10.94
C VAL A 40 -8.72 -13.47 -11.02
N PRO A 41 -8.09 -12.48 -11.65
CA PRO A 41 -6.67 -12.27 -11.49
C PRO A 41 -6.33 -12.15 -10.00
N GLY A 42 -5.20 -12.76 -9.59
CA GLY A 42 -4.73 -12.64 -8.22
C GLY A 42 -4.52 -11.18 -7.83
N PHE A 43 -4.92 -10.82 -6.61
CA PHE A 43 -4.85 -9.43 -6.17
C PHE A 43 -3.40 -8.96 -6.04
N ILE A 44 -3.22 -7.65 -6.20
CA ILE A 44 -1.96 -6.95 -5.98
C ILE A 44 -2.23 -5.91 -4.90
N ASP A 45 -1.61 -6.07 -3.74
CA ASP A 45 -1.74 -5.12 -2.64
C ASP A 45 -0.47 -4.28 -2.49
N LEU A 46 -0.57 -2.98 -2.73
CA LEU A 46 0.58 -2.09 -2.80
C LEU A 46 0.89 -1.38 -1.47
N HIS A 47 0.10 -1.65 -0.42
CA HIS A 47 0.29 -1.00 0.87
C HIS A 47 -0.18 -1.92 2.01
N VAL A 48 0.76 -2.63 2.63
CA VAL A 48 0.49 -3.63 3.69
C VAL A 48 1.58 -3.62 4.75
N HIS A 49 1.25 -3.30 6.00
CA HIS A 49 2.20 -3.35 7.11
C HIS A 49 2.32 -4.73 7.77
N GLY A 50 1.29 -5.58 7.67
CA GLY A 50 1.28 -6.86 8.35
C GLY A 50 0.06 -7.76 8.10
N GLY A 51 0.01 -8.85 8.85
CA GLY A 51 -1.08 -9.82 8.86
C GLY A 51 -0.78 -11.08 9.67
N ALA A 52 -1.81 -11.70 10.24
CA ALA A 52 -1.73 -12.89 11.09
C ALA A 52 -0.70 -12.80 12.22
N GLY A 53 -0.57 -11.63 12.85
CA GLY A 53 0.38 -11.35 13.93
C GLY A 53 1.79 -10.96 13.45
N GLY A 54 2.08 -11.05 12.15
CA GLY A 54 3.32 -10.57 11.56
C GLY A 54 3.27 -9.07 11.27
N ASP A 55 4.24 -8.33 11.79
CA ASP A 55 4.53 -6.92 11.48
C ASP A 55 5.79 -6.86 10.60
N ALA A 56 5.72 -6.22 9.44
CA ALA A 56 6.84 -6.10 8.51
C ALA A 56 8.08 -5.44 9.15
N MET A 57 7.87 -4.57 10.16
CA MET A 57 8.95 -3.95 10.92
C MET A 57 9.75 -4.93 11.79
N ALA A 58 9.22 -6.14 12.05
CA ALA A 58 9.87 -7.14 12.91
C ALA A 58 10.81 -8.09 12.14
N GLY A 59 11.06 -7.84 10.86
CA GLY A 59 12.02 -8.59 10.04
C GLY A 59 11.42 -9.82 9.33
N GLU A 60 12.30 -10.69 8.80
CA GLU A 60 11.95 -11.72 7.81
C GLU A 60 10.80 -12.64 8.26
N ALA A 61 10.87 -13.22 9.46
CA ALA A 61 9.88 -14.19 9.91
C ALA A 61 8.46 -13.59 9.99
N ALA A 62 8.35 -12.33 10.41
CA ALA A 62 7.09 -11.61 10.48
C ALA A 62 6.59 -11.19 9.08
N ALA A 63 7.50 -10.74 8.21
CA ALA A 63 7.21 -10.46 6.80
C ALA A 63 6.66 -11.70 6.07
N ARG A 64 7.25 -12.89 6.28
CA ARG A 64 6.74 -14.17 5.73
C ARG A 64 5.36 -14.51 6.27
N THR A 65 5.13 -14.29 7.56
CA THR A 65 3.82 -14.54 8.20
C THR A 65 2.73 -13.70 7.53
N ALA A 66 3.00 -12.41 7.29
CA ALA A 66 2.09 -11.54 6.56
C ALA A 66 1.90 -12.01 5.11
N ALA A 67 2.98 -12.34 4.40
CA ALA A 67 2.90 -12.78 3.00
C ALA A 67 2.06 -14.06 2.81
N ARG A 68 2.18 -15.04 3.71
CA ARG A 68 1.34 -16.26 3.70
C ARG A 68 -0.12 -15.95 4.00
N PHE A 69 -0.38 -15.09 4.99
CA PHE A 69 -1.73 -14.69 5.34
C PHE A 69 -2.43 -14.04 4.14
N HIS A 70 -1.78 -13.10 3.48
CA HIS A 70 -2.35 -12.40 2.32
C HIS A 70 -2.53 -13.33 1.11
N ALA A 71 -1.61 -14.27 0.88
CA ALA A 71 -1.77 -15.32 -0.14
C ALA A 71 -3.00 -16.20 0.09
N ALA A 72 -3.24 -16.63 1.34
CA ALA A 72 -4.42 -17.41 1.69
C ALA A 72 -5.75 -16.65 1.45
N HIS A 73 -5.70 -15.33 1.30
CA HIS A 73 -6.86 -14.46 1.03
C HIS A 73 -6.90 -13.92 -0.41
N GLY A 74 -6.07 -14.45 -1.32
CA GLY A 74 -6.13 -14.17 -2.76
C GLY A 74 -5.16 -13.10 -3.27
N THR A 75 -4.34 -12.51 -2.39
CA THR A 75 -3.25 -11.60 -2.79
C THR A 75 -2.07 -12.41 -3.31
N THR A 76 -1.71 -12.21 -4.58
CA THR A 76 -0.61 -12.98 -5.20
C THR A 76 0.68 -12.18 -5.31
N ARG A 77 0.58 -10.85 -5.25
CA ARG A 77 1.72 -9.93 -5.25
C ARG A 77 1.46 -8.84 -4.24
N MET A 78 2.51 -8.39 -3.58
CA MET A 78 2.38 -7.30 -2.62
C MET A 78 3.62 -6.43 -2.50
N LEU A 79 3.43 -5.23 -1.97
CA LEU A 79 4.49 -4.47 -1.33
C LEU A 79 4.28 -4.54 0.18
N LEU A 80 5.33 -4.93 0.89
CA LEU A 80 5.34 -4.77 2.35
C LEU A 80 5.72 -3.34 2.67
N ALA A 81 5.00 -2.75 3.62
CA ALA A 81 5.12 -1.36 3.99
C ALA A 81 5.78 -1.21 5.35
N THR A 82 6.74 -0.29 5.45
CA THR A 82 7.27 0.15 6.73
C THR A 82 6.35 1.20 7.33
N VAL A 83 6.56 1.55 8.60
CA VAL A 83 6.06 2.79 9.21
C VAL A 83 7.23 3.73 9.49
N THR A 84 6.96 4.99 9.85
CA THR A 84 7.99 5.90 10.36
C THR A 84 8.78 5.26 11.51
N ALA A 85 10.10 5.25 11.42
CA ALA A 85 10.97 4.71 12.46
C ALA A 85 12.39 5.32 12.41
N PRO A 86 13.21 5.13 13.46
CA PRO A 86 14.65 5.36 13.37
C PRO A 86 15.26 4.57 12.20
N GLU A 87 16.35 5.08 11.62
CA GLU A 87 16.99 4.46 10.45
C GLU A 87 17.44 3.01 10.71
N GLU A 88 17.85 2.70 11.95
CA GLU A 88 18.21 1.33 12.39
C GLU A 88 17.04 0.33 12.24
N ASP A 89 15.83 0.74 12.63
CA ASP A 89 14.63 -0.10 12.57
C ASP A 89 14.15 -0.27 11.12
N LEU A 90 14.21 0.81 10.35
CA LEU A 90 13.91 0.75 8.91
C LEU A 90 14.87 -0.22 8.23
N THR A 91 16.17 -0.10 8.50
CA THR A 91 17.19 -1.00 7.95
C THR A 91 16.90 -2.46 8.29
N GLN A 92 16.60 -2.78 9.55
CA GLN A 92 16.22 -4.12 9.97
C GLN A 92 14.99 -4.66 9.23
N ALA A 93 13.95 -3.82 9.08
CA ALA A 93 12.74 -4.18 8.36
C ALA A 93 13.02 -4.44 6.89
N LEU A 94 13.80 -3.57 6.24
CA LEU A 94 14.19 -3.68 4.83
C LEU A 94 15.00 -4.94 4.57
N ASP A 95 16.01 -5.25 5.40
CA ASP A 95 16.79 -6.48 5.30
C ASP A 95 15.90 -7.73 5.41
N GLY A 96 14.95 -7.71 6.35
CA GLY A 96 13.99 -8.79 6.53
C GLY A 96 13.07 -8.97 5.32
N ILE A 97 12.55 -7.89 4.76
CA ILE A 97 11.71 -7.92 3.56
C ILE A 97 12.52 -8.39 2.34
N HIS A 98 13.76 -7.92 2.19
CA HIS A 98 14.65 -8.33 1.10
C HIS A 98 14.93 -9.84 1.13
N ALA A 99 15.15 -10.43 2.30
CA ALA A 99 15.31 -11.88 2.43
C ALA A 99 14.09 -12.68 1.92
N VAL A 100 12.87 -12.18 2.15
CA VAL A 100 11.63 -12.78 1.60
C VAL A 100 11.58 -12.64 0.07
N MET A 101 12.02 -11.51 -0.47
CA MET A 101 12.05 -11.27 -1.92
C MET A 101 13.02 -12.20 -2.66
N GLU A 102 14.19 -12.45 -2.07
CA GLU A 102 15.25 -13.31 -2.64
C GLU A 102 14.87 -14.79 -2.60
N SER A 103 14.16 -15.22 -1.55
CA SER A 103 13.74 -16.61 -1.35
C SER A 103 12.25 -16.69 -1.03
N PRO A 104 11.36 -16.48 -2.01
CA PRO A 104 9.91 -16.54 -1.80
C PRO A 104 9.46 -17.97 -1.48
N GLY A 105 8.60 -18.12 -0.48
CA GLY A 105 7.92 -19.40 -0.21
C GLY A 105 6.83 -19.73 -1.23
N GLU A 106 6.50 -21.02 -1.38
CA GLU A 106 5.46 -21.49 -2.31
C GLU A 106 4.05 -21.05 -1.91
N ASP A 107 3.82 -20.82 -0.62
CA ASP A 107 2.54 -20.39 -0.03
C ASP A 107 2.52 -18.90 0.35
N GLU A 108 3.52 -18.13 -0.11
CA GLU A 108 3.67 -16.71 0.16
C GLU A 108 3.21 -15.86 -1.03
N ALA A 109 2.57 -14.73 -0.75
CA ALA A 109 2.34 -13.72 -1.78
C ALA A 109 3.71 -13.21 -2.24
N ARG A 110 3.91 -13.05 -3.55
CA ARG A 110 5.20 -12.59 -4.06
C ARG A 110 5.43 -11.15 -3.61
N VAL A 111 6.38 -10.95 -2.70
CA VAL A 111 6.81 -9.61 -2.27
C VAL A 111 7.62 -8.99 -3.41
N MET A 112 7.12 -7.89 -3.95
CA MET A 112 7.69 -7.22 -5.13
C MET A 112 8.65 -6.07 -4.77
N GLY A 113 8.79 -5.79 -3.47
CA GLY A 113 9.58 -4.68 -2.95
C GLY A 113 8.91 -4.06 -1.74
N VAL A 114 9.37 -2.85 -1.43
CA VAL A 114 8.94 -2.10 -0.24
C VAL A 114 8.15 -0.86 -0.61
N HIS A 115 7.08 -0.61 0.13
CA HIS A 115 6.46 0.70 0.25
C HIS A 115 7.03 1.39 1.50
N LEU A 116 7.93 2.35 1.33
CA LEU A 116 8.48 3.10 2.45
C LEU A 116 7.49 4.21 2.84
N GLU A 117 6.61 3.91 3.79
CA GLU A 117 5.64 4.88 4.32
C GLU A 117 6.23 5.66 5.50
N GLY A 118 6.54 6.95 5.26
CA GLY A 118 7.44 7.69 6.14
C GLY A 118 8.91 7.27 5.95
N PRO A 119 9.87 7.93 6.63
CA PRO A 119 9.66 8.94 7.66
C PRO A 119 9.48 10.37 7.13
N PHE A 120 9.49 10.57 5.80
CA PHE A 120 9.45 11.88 5.15
C PHE A 120 8.05 12.53 5.08
N ILE A 121 7.29 12.39 6.17
CA ILE A 121 5.88 12.81 6.28
C ILE A 121 5.72 13.99 7.25
N SER A 122 4.50 14.48 7.40
CA SER A 122 4.18 15.60 8.27
C SER A 122 4.02 15.16 9.73
N PRO A 123 4.75 15.76 10.69
CA PRO A 123 4.53 15.52 12.11
C PRO A 123 3.15 16.02 12.57
N ASP A 124 2.53 16.94 11.82
CA ASP A 124 1.19 17.47 12.10
C ASP A 124 0.07 16.56 11.54
N LYS A 125 0.44 15.44 10.91
CA LYS A 125 -0.50 14.50 10.29
C LYS A 125 -0.05 13.05 10.34
N LEU A 126 0.45 12.62 11.50
CA LEU A 126 0.96 11.26 11.71
C LEU A 126 -0.11 10.17 11.59
N GLY A 127 -1.34 10.41 12.05
CA GLY A 127 -2.31 9.32 12.18
C GLY A 127 -1.78 8.25 13.14
N ALA A 128 -1.66 7.00 12.68
CA ALA A 128 -1.07 5.89 13.44
C ALA A 128 0.45 5.76 13.31
N GLN A 129 1.11 6.63 12.52
CA GLN A 129 2.56 6.62 12.36
C GLN A 129 3.27 7.00 13.67
N PRO A 130 4.29 6.26 14.09
CA PRO A 130 5.19 6.69 15.16
C PRO A 130 5.76 8.12 14.93
N PRO A 131 6.13 8.88 15.97
CA PRO A 131 6.55 10.28 15.87
C PRO A 131 8.03 10.40 15.48
N TYR A 132 8.45 9.65 14.46
CA TYR A 132 9.79 9.71 13.88
C TYR A 132 9.79 10.43 12.52
N ALA A 133 8.74 11.20 12.23
CA ALA A 133 8.67 12.03 11.05
C ALA A 133 9.85 13.03 11.00
N ARG A 134 10.49 13.11 9.84
CA ARG A 134 11.63 14.00 9.57
C ARG A 134 11.58 14.52 8.14
N ASP A 135 12.39 15.54 7.87
CA ASP A 135 12.44 16.11 6.53
C ASP A 135 13.04 15.15 5.50
N PRO A 136 12.63 15.26 4.22
CA PRO A 136 13.24 14.53 3.12
C PRO A 136 14.77 14.61 3.11
N ASP A 137 15.43 13.44 3.12
CA ASP A 137 16.88 13.31 3.05
C ASP A 137 17.27 12.33 1.92
N PRO A 138 17.78 12.83 0.77
CA PRO A 138 18.28 11.98 -0.31
C PRO A 138 19.39 11.02 0.10
N GLU A 139 20.26 11.39 1.05
CA GLU A 139 21.35 10.51 1.49
C GLU A 139 20.84 9.39 2.38
N GLU A 140 19.89 9.67 3.27
CA GLU A 140 19.17 8.63 4.01
C GLU A 140 18.50 7.65 3.06
N LEU A 141 17.77 8.16 2.07
CA LEU A 141 17.10 7.32 1.08
C LEU A 141 18.09 6.43 0.32
N ARG A 142 19.27 6.94 -0.07
CA ARG A 142 20.31 6.10 -0.71
C ARG A 142 20.79 4.97 0.19
N ARG A 143 20.95 5.23 1.50
CA ARG A 143 21.33 4.19 2.46
C ARG A 143 20.23 3.14 2.57
N LEU A 144 18.97 3.55 2.72
CA LEU A 144 17.83 2.62 2.79
C LEU A 144 17.67 1.78 1.50
N MET A 145 17.86 2.38 0.32
CA MET A 145 17.80 1.67 -0.96
C MET A 145 18.89 0.60 -1.13
N ALA A 146 19.96 0.63 -0.32
CA ALA A 146 20.98 -0.42 -0.32
C ALA A 146 20.51 -1.72 0.35
N HIS A 147 19.47 -1.66 1.18
CA HIS A 147 18.95 -2.81 1.96
C HIS A 147 17.81 -3.55 1.25
N ALA A 148 16.95 -2.83 0.52
CA ALA A 148 15.86 -3.44 -0.23
C ALA A 148 15.44 -2.59 -1.44
N SER A 149 14.76 -3.22 -2.40
CA SER A 149 14.19 -2.51 -3.54
C SER A 149 12.95 -1.72 -3.11
N LEU A 150 13.09 -0.40 -2.99
CA LEU A 150 11.98 0.51 -2.74
C LEU A 150 11.19 0.75 -4.03
N GLN A 151 9.89 0.49 -3.99
CA GLN A 151 8.99 0.67 -5.13
C GLN A 151 8.18 1.96 -5.00
N VAL A 152 7.76 2.26 -3.76
CA VAL A 152 6.95 3.44 -3.41
C VAL A 152 7.55 4.13 -2.19
N VAL A 153 7.50 5.46 -2.17
CA VAL A 153 7.75 6.27 -0.97
C VAL A 153 6.57 7.20 -0.75
N THR A 154 5.93 7.11 0.42
CA THR A 154 4.92 8.08 0.85
C THR A 154 5.60 9.24 1.56
N LEU A 155 5.30 10.46 1.12
CA LEU A 155 5.89 11.68 1.66
C LEU A 155 4.90 12.85 1.68
N ALA A 156 5.19 13.81 2.56
CA ALA A 156 4.40 15.03 2.72
C ALA A 156 5.03 16.19 1.91
N PRO A 157 4.32 16.74 0.89
CA PRO A 157 4.92 17.67 -0.05
C PRO A 157 5.17 19.09 0.51
N GLU A 158 4.59 19.44 1.66
CA GLU A 158 4.86 20.69 2.38
C GLU A 158 6.20 20.68 3.14
N ARG A 159 6.84 19.52 3.27
CA ARG A 159 8.11 19.42 3.99
C ARG A 159 9.24 20.11 3.22
N PRO A 160 10.17 20.80 3.91
CA PRO A 160 11.38 21.35 3.32
C PRO A 160 12.10 20.36 2.39
N GLY A 161 12.36 20.77 1.14
CA GLY A 161 13.08 19.95 0.15
C GLY A 161 12.26 18.84 -0.53
N ALA A 162 10.95 18.73 -0.25
CA ALA A 162 10.12 17.65 -0.78
C ALA A 162 10.03 17.63 -2.31
N LEU A 163 10.00 18.79 -2.99
CA LEU A 163 9.91 18.85 -4.44
C LEU A 163 11.18 18.33 -5.12
N GLU A 164 12.35 18.69 -4.60
CA GLU A 164 13.64 18.15 -5.05
C GLU A 164 13.72 16.66 -4.77
N PHE A 165 13.24 16.22 -3.59
CA PHE A 165 13.21 14.82 -3.20
C PHE A 165 12.28 13.96 -4.08
N ILE A 166 11.12 14.48 -4.48
CA ILE A 166 10.22 13.83 -5.46
C ILE A 166 10.95 13.60 -6.79
N ARG A 167 11.71 14.58 -7.28
CA ARG A 167 12.49 14.45 -8.51
C ARG A 167 13.60 13.42 -8.34
N PHE A 168 14.26 13.44 -7.18
CA PHE A 168 15.29 12.46 -6.81
C PHE A 168 14.73 11.04 -6.83
N LEU A 169 13.61 10.77 -6.15
CA LEU A 169 12.92 9.49 -6.12
C LEU A 169 12.63 8.97 -7.54
N ARG A 170 12.04 9.83 -8.38
CA ARG A 170 11.72 9.50 -9.77
C ARG A 170 12.98 9.12 -10.58
N ALA A 171 14.08 9.84 -10.38
CA ALA A 171 15.34 9.55 -11.06
C ALA A 171 15.92 8.18 -10.67
N HIS A 172 15.56 7.67 -9.49
CA HIS A 172 15.97 6.36 -8.99
C HIS A 172 14.91 5.26 -9.20
N GLY A 173 13.86 5.54 -10.00
CA GLY A 173 12.82 4.57 -10.31
C GLY A 173 11.81 4.33 -9.20
N VAL A 174 11.88 5.08 -8.09
CA VAL A 174 10.93 4.99 -6.96
C VAL A 174 9.73 5.88 -7.23
N ARG A 175 8.52 5.39 -6.92
CA ARG A 175 7.27 6.13 -7.10
C ARG A 175 6.96 6.99 -5.86
N PRO A 176 6.98 8.33 -5.96
CA PRO A 176 6.57 9.18 -4.85
C PRO A 176 5.04 9.21 -4.77
N GLN A 177 4.47 9.01 -3.59
CA GLN A 177 3.06 9.20 -3.30
C GLN A 177 2.86 10.25 -2.20
N ILE A 178 1.81 11.06 -2.36
CA ILE A 178 1.46 12.13 -1.42
C ILE A 178 0.61 11.51 -0.31
N GLY A 179 1.03 11.64 0.95
CA GLY A 179 0.30 11.12 2.10
C GLY A 179 0.79 11.73 3.41
N HIS A 180 0.04 11.54 4.50
CA HIS A 180 0.38 12.04 5.83
C HIS A 180 0.80 13.50 5.84
N THR A 181 -0.08 14.37 5.35
CA THR A 181 0.26 15.73 4.96
C THR A 181 -0.81 16.74 5.37
N VAL A 182 -0.37 17.94 5.77
CA VAL A 182 -1.22 19.12 5.97
C VAL A 182 -1.19 20.07 4.76
N ALA A 183 -0.58 19.65 3.66
CA ALA A 183 -0.38 20.48 2.48
C ALA A 183 -1.66 21.12 1.94
N THR A 184 -1.49 22.28 1.34
CA THR A 184 -2.49 22.96 0.53
C THR A 184 -2.71 22.21 -0.80
N ALA A 185 -3.76 22.59 -1.52
CA ALA A 185 -3.98 22.06 -2.86
C ALA A 185 -2.82 22.46 -3.81
N GLU A 186 -2.32 23.69 -3.68
CA GLU A 186 -1.22 24.24 -4.47
C GLU A 186 0.07 23.44 -4.30
N GLU A 187 0.44 23.09 -3.07
CA GLU A 187 1.61 22.25 -2.77
C GLU A 187 1.45 20.83 -3.33
N ALA A 188 0.27 20.22 -3.19
CA ALA A 188 -0.01 18.91 -3.76
C ALA A 188 0.08 18.92 -5.30
N LEU A 189 -0.42 19.96 -5.95
CA LEU A 189 -0.31 20.14 -7.40
C LEU A 189 1.14 20.37 -7.84
N ALA A 190 1.92 21.13 -7.07
CA ALA A 190 3.35 21.30 -7.31
C ALA A 190 4.11 19.98 -7.19
N ALA A 191 3.75 19.13 -6.23
CA ALA A 191 4.31 17.79 -6.07
C ALA A 191 3.98 16.86 -7.25
N LEU A 192 2.73 16.89 -7.75
CA LEU A 192 2.37 16.18 -9.00
C LEU A 192 3.20 16.68 -10.19
N ALA A 193 3.39 18.00 -10.32
CA ALA A 193 4.22 18.59 -11.36
C ALA A 193 5.70 18.22 -11.23
N ALA A 194 6.22 18.05 -10.00
CA ALA A 194 7.57 17.57 -9.74
C ALA A 194 7.74 16.07 -10.03
N GLY A 195 6.64 15.31 -10.11
CA GLY A 195 6.64 13.91 -10.54
C GLY A 195 6.02 12.91 -9.57
N ALA A 196 5.35 13.38 -8.50
CA ALA A 196 4.57 12.50 -7.64
C ALA A 196 3.52 11.73 -8.47
N LYS A 197 3.35 10.45 -8.16
CA LYS A 197 2.57 9.51 -8.98
C LYS A 197 1.14 9.32 -8.52
N GLY A 198 0.84 9.62 -7.27
CA GLY A 198 -0.50 9.46 -6.73
C GLY A 198 -0.59 9.85 -5.27
N PHE A 199 -1.65 9.36 -4.62
CA PHE A 199 -2.02 9.67 -3.26
C PHE A 199 -2.13 8.38 -2.45
N THR A 200 -1.53 8.35 -1.26
CA THR A 200 -1.57 7.24 -0.31
C THR A 200 -2.90 7.27 0.44
N HIS A 201 -3.53 6.11 0.68
CA HIS A 201 -4.83 5.91 1.36
C HIS A 201 -5.78 7.13 1.37
N LEU A 202 -6.18 7.60 0.18
CA LEU A 202 -6.93 8.84 -0.05
C LEU A 202 -7.99 9.10 1.03
N TYR A 203 -8.09 10.37 1.45
CA TYR A 203 -8.86 10.90 2.59
C TYR A 203 -8.17 10.77 3.95
N ASN A 204 -7.47 9.67 4.22
CA ASN A 204 -6.85 9.40 5.52
C ASN A 204 -5.56 10.20 5.68
N ALA A 205 -5.33 10.76 6.87
CA ALA A 205 -4.14 11.57 7.17
C ALA A 205 -3.81 12.65 6.11
N MET A 206 -4.84 13.32 5.56
CA MET A 206 -4.71 14.38 4.56
C MET A 206 -5.49 15.65 4.95
N SER A 207 -5.15 16.78 4.34
CA SER A 207 -5.99 17.98 4.41
C SER A 207 -7.30 17.77 3.63
N PRO A 208 -8.47 18.04 4.25
CA PRO A 208 -9.76 17.66 3.69
C PRO A 208 -10.21 18.58 2.55
N LEU A 209 -11.21 18.13 1.80
CA LEU A 209 -11.85 18.94 0.77
C LEU A 209 -12.77 20.00 1.38
N HIS A 210 -12.44 21.28 1.18
CA HIS A 210 -13.33 22.41 1.43
C HIS A 210 -13.41 23.33 0.20
N HIS A 211 -14.59 23.87 -0.10
CA HIS A 211 -14.82 24.59 -1.36
C HIS A 211 -13.96 25.86 -1.56
N ARG A 212 -13.45 26.48 -0.48
CA ARG A 212 -12.50 27.62 -0.53
C ARG A 212 -11.05 27.25 -0.27
N ASN A 213 -10.80 26.07 0.28
CA ASN A 213 -9.47 25.55 0.58
C ASN A 213 -9.51 24.04 0.29
N PRO A 214 -9.31 23.63 -0.98
CA PRO A 214 -9.61 22.27 -1.41
C PRO A 214 -8.72 21.19 -0.79
N GLY A 215 -7.58 21.57 -0.22
CA GLY A 215 -6.63 20.63 0.37
C GLY A 215 -6.13 19.57 -0.61
N VAL A 216 -5.50 18.54 -0.06
CA VAL A 216 -4.92 17.42 -0.79
C VAL A 216 -6.01 16.56 -1.41
N VAL A 217 -7.13 16.34 -0.71
CA VAL A 217 -8.28 15.60 -1.27
C VAL A 217 -8.84 16.30 -2.51
N GLY A 218 -8.97 17.63 -2.48
CA GLY A 218 -9.41 18.41 -3.65
C GLY A 218 -8.41 18.37 -4.80
N ALA A 219 -7.11 18.44 -4.50
CA ALA A 219 -6.07 18.28 -5.52
C ALA A 219 -6.11 16.89 -6.18
N ALA A 220 -6.33 15.83 -5.38
CA ALA A 220 -6.48 14.47 -5.87
C ALA A 220 -7.67 14.31 -6.81
N PHE A 221 -8.84 14.88 -6.47
CA PHE A 221 -10.00 14.83 -7.37
C PHE A 221 -9.82 15.66 -8.64
N ALA A 222 -9.14 16.80 -8.53
CA ALA A 222 -9.00 17.72 -9.65
C ALA A 222 -7.95 17.25 -10.67
N ARG A 223 -6.86 16.63 -10.21
CA ARG A 223 -5.66 16.33 -11.03
C ARG A 223 -5.01 14.98 -10.75
N GLY A 224 -5.46 14.23 -9.75
CA GLY A 224 -4.92 12.92 -9.44
C GLY A 224 -5.20 11.91 -10.54
N THR A 225 -4.18 11.11 -10.88
CA THR A 225 -4.32 10.01 -11.84
C THR A 225 -4.37 8.65 -11.16
N TRP A 226 -3.66 8.51 -10.04
CA TRP A 226 -3.63 7.32 -9.18
C TRP A 226 -3.90 7.72 -7.74
N ALA A 227 -4.66 6.90 -7.05
CA ALA A 227 -4.82 7.02 -5.60
C ALA A 227 -5.17 5.66 -5.00
N GLU A 228 -4.65 5.44 -3.81
CA GLU A 228 -5.05 4.35 -2.93
C GLU A 228 -6.38 4.68 -2.25
N VAL A 229 -7.16 3.66 -1.91
CA VAL A 229 -8.30 3.78 -1.00
C VAL A 229 -8.42 2.52 -0.15
N ILE A 230 -8.66 2.70 1.14
CA ILE A 230 -8.96 1.61 2.06
C ILE A 230 -10.48 1.42 2.04
N ALA A 231 -10.94 0.31 1.46
CA ALA A 231 -12.36 0.07 1.16
C ALA A 231 -13.05 -0.84 2.19
N ASP A 232 -12.73 -0.67 3.48
CA ASP A 232 -13.28 -1.48 4.59
C ASP A 232 -14.60 -0.94 5.17
N GLY A 233 -15.00 0.28 4.76
CA GLY A 233 -16.19 0.97 5.28
C GLY A 233 -16.01 1.63 6.65
N LEU A 234 -14.82 1.56 7.24
CA LEU A 234 -14.44 2.23 8.49
C LEU A 234 -13.56 3.44 8.22
N HIS A 235 -12.51 3.26 7.41
CA HIS A 235 -11.62 4.35 7.01
C HIS A 235 -12.33 5.33 6.07
N VAL A 236 -13.07 4.79 5.10
CA VAL A 236 -13.73 5.59 4.06
C VAL A 236 -15.17 5.11 3.86
N ASP A 237 -16.11 6.05 3.99
CA ASP A 237 -17.52 5.78 3.73
C ASP A 237 -17.72 5.30 2.26
N PRO A 238 -18.59 4.29 2.01
CA PRO A 238 -18.83 3.81 0.65
C PRO A 238 -19.29 4.87 -0.36
N VAL A 239 -19.96 5.94 0.07
CA VAL A 239 -20.31 7.10 -0.77
C VAL A 239 -19.04 7.86 -1.17
N ALA A 240 -18.11 8.07 -0.25
CA ALA A 240 -16.82 8.71 -0.54
C ALA A 240 -15.97 7.85 -1.49
N VAL A 241 -15.90 6.53 -1.28
CA VAL A 241 -15.25 5.61 -2.23
C VAL A 241 -15.83 5.78 -3.65
N ARG A 242 -17.16 5.79 -3.78
CA ARG A 242 -17.82 6.02 -5.08
C ARG A 242 -17.53 7.40 -5.67
N ALA A 243 -17.34 8.42 -4.85
CA ALA A 243 -16.94 9.75 -5.33
C ALA A 243 -15.51 9.72 -5.88
N ALA A 244 -14.57 9.14 -5.14
CA ALA A 244 -13.19 8.94 -5.57
C ALA A 244 -13.11 8.15 -6.89
N MET A 245 -13.92 7.09 -7.05
CA MET A 245 -13.96 6.28 -8.29
C MET A 245 -14.36 7.09 -9.52
N ARG A 246 -15.18 8.14 -9.35
CA ARG A 246 -15.58 9.03 -10.46
C ARG A 246 -14.54 10.11 -10.74
N ALA A 247 -13.76 10.49 -9.74
CA ALA A 247 -12.82 11.60 -9.81
C ALA A 247 -11.41 11.15 -10.20
N VAL A 248 -10.93 10.02 -9.69
CA VAL A 248 -9.57 9.50 -9.90
C VAL A 248 -9.62 8.31 -10.86
N PRO A 249 -9.05 8.42 -12.08
CA PRO A 249 -9.18 7.40 -13.11
C PRO A 249 -8.62 6.02 -12.72
N ASN A 250 -7.50 5.99 -11.99
CA ASN A 250 -6.87 4.76 -11.52
C ASN A 250 -6.91 4.70 -9.99
N LEU A 251 -8.11 4.79 -9.42
CA LEU A 251 -8.32 4.47 -8.01
C LEU A 251 -8.12 2.97 -7.80
N TYR A 252 -7.31 2.58 -6.81
CA TYR A 252 -7.08 1.18 -6.49
C TYR A 252 -7.19 0.94 -4.98
N VAL A 253 -7.61 -0.28 -4.64
CA VAL A 253 -7.81 -0.68 -3.24
C VAL A 253 -6.48 -1.18 -2.67
N VAL A 254 -6.20 -0.77 -1.45
CA VAL A 254 -5.15 -1.34 -0.60
C VAL A 254 -5.78 -1.82 0.71
N THR A 255 -5.16 -2.79 1.37
CA THR A 255 -5.67 -3.21 2.68
C THR A 255 -5.25 -2.26 3.79
N ASP A 256 -4.04 -1.68 3.68
CA ASP A 256 -3.39 -0.99 4.80
C ASP A 256 -3.41 -1.86 6.08
N ALA A 257 -3.34 -3.18 5.87
CA ALA A 257 -3.49 -4.14 6.95
C ALA A 257 -2.26 -4.13 7.84
N VAL A 258 -2.50 -4.20 9.14
CA VAL A 258 -1.45 -4.33 10.17
C VAL A 258 -1.43 -5.75 10.74
N ALA A 259 -0.51 -6.03 11.67
CA ALA A 259 -0.36 -7.36 12.30
C ALA A 259 -1.67 -7.94 12.87
N ALA A 260 -2.64 -7.10 13.25
CA ALA A 260 -3.94 -7.49 13.77
C ALA A 260 -4.89 -8.14 12.73
N ALA A 261 -4.62 -8.03 11.42
CA ALA A 261 -5.44 -8.65 10.39
C ALA A 261 -5.44 -10.18 10.56
N GLY A 262 -6.63 -10.80 10.52
CA GLY A 262 -6.79 -12.24 10.76
C GLY A 262 -6.64 -12.70 12.23
N MET A 263 -6.35 -11.80 13.17
CA MET A 263 -6.13 -12.14 14.58
C MET A 263 -7.34 -11.89 15.48
N PRO A 264 -7.45 -12.49 16.68
CA PRO A 264 -8.46 -12.12 17.69
C PRO A 264 -8.37 -10.65 18.12
N GLU A 265 -9.39 -10.14 18.83
CA GLU A 265 -9.27 -8.82 19.48
C GLU A 265 -8.11 -8.81 20.50
N GLY A 266 -7.44 -7.67 20.62
CA GLY A 266 -6.27 -7.54 21.51
C GLY A 266 -5.23 -6.53 21.02
N PRO A 267 -4.11 -6.41 21.76
CA PRO A 267 -3.00 -5.55 21.40
C PRO A 267 -2.10 -6.21 20.34
N TYR A 268 -1.64 -5.42 19.37
CA TYR A 268 -0.72 -5.82 18.31
C TYR A 268 0.32 -4.73 18.08
N ARG A 269 1.47 -5.12 17.52
CA ARG A 269 2.52 -4.16 17.17
C ARG A 269 2.22 -3.45 15.85
N LEU A 270 2.62 -2.19 15.79
CA LEU A 270 2.80 -1.39 14.58
C LEU A 270 4.15 -0.65 14.74
N GLY A 271 5.23 -1.30 14.31
CA GLY A 271 6.60 -0.87 14.62
C GLY A 271 6.89 -0.91 16.13
N ARG A 272 7.21 0.26 16.71
CA ARG A 272 7.41 0.43 18.16
C ARG A 272 6.11 0.74 18.92
N TYR A 273 4.99 0.92 18.20
CA TYR A 273 3.70 1.27 18.79
C TYR A 273 2.84 0.04 19.03
N THR A 274 1.90 0.17 19.96
CA THR A 274 0.83 -0.81 20.18
C THR A 274 -0.47 -0.25 19.63
N VAL A 275 -1.16 -1.06 18.84
CA VAL A 275 -2.51 -0.79 18.35
C VAL A 275 -3.46 -1.87 18.84
N HIS A 276 -4.73 -1.52 19.01
CA HIS A 276 -5.74 -2.40 19.59
C HIS A 276 -6.79 -2.75 18.56
N LYS A 277 -6.94 -4.05 18.28
CA LYS A 277 -8.05 -4.54 17.49
C LYS A 277 -9.31 -4.59 18.33
N ARG A 278 -10.37 -3.93 17.85
CA ARG A 278 -11.73 -3.96 18.42
C ARG A 278 -12.73 -4.10 17.28
N GLY A 279 -13.52 -5.16 17.29
CA GLY A 279 -14.39 -5.55 16.19
C GLY A 279 -13.62 -5.68 14.88
N ASN A 280 -14.06 -4.91 13.88
CA ASN A 280 -13.46 -4.87 12.54
C ASN A 280 -12.41 -3.76 12.37
N GLY A 281 -12.14 -2.95 13.41
CA GLY A 281 -11.22 -1.82 13.35
C GLY A 281 -9.96 -2.01 14.21
N VAL A 282 -8.98 -1.16 13.95
CA VAL A 282 -7.73 -1.07 14.72
C VAL A 282 -7.53 0.38 15.14
N PHE A 283 -7.22 0.60 16.42
CA PHE A 283 -7.18 1.93 17.02
C PHE A 283 -5.90 2.11 17.86
N LEU A 284 -5.41 3.35 17.97
CA LEU A 284 -4.43 3.71 18.99
C LEU A 284 -5.07 3.65 20.39
N GLU A 285 -4.27 3.53 21.45
CA GLU A 285 -4.77 3.80 22.80
C GLU A 285 -5.15 5.29 22.92
N ASP A 286 -6.26 5.56 23.62
CA ASP A 286 -6.81 6.90 23.84
C ASP A 286 -5.88 7.80 24.67
#